data_AF-A0AAN8A3D1-F1
#
_entry.id   AF-A0AAN8A3D1-F1
#
_cell.length_a   1.000
_cell.length_b   1.000
_cell.length_c   1.000
_cell.angle_alpha   90.00
_cell.angle_beta   90.00
_cell.angle_gamma   90.00
#
_symmetry.space_group_name_H-M   'P 1'
#
loop_
_entity.id
_entity.type
_entity.pdbx_description
1 polymer ?
#
loop_
_entity_poly.entity_id
_entity_poly.type
_entity_poly.pdbx_seq_one_letter_code
_entity_poly.pdbx_strand_id
1 'polypeptide(L)' 'MLDPMNGFLEAKTNTVRFDTINAMVLEKVCEYFYYSEKNESARDVADLDFPTELCLELLMAADYLDI' A
#
# COMPACT_ATOMS: atom_id res chain seq x y z
N MET A 1 7.80 -4.98 -9.32
CA MET A 1 9.12 -4.69 -8.68
C MET A 1 9.67 -5.86 -7.87
N LEU A 2 8.84 -6.59 -7.12
CA LEU A 2 9.31 -7.69 -6.26
C LEU A 2 9.41 -9.06 -6.94
N ASP A 3 8.97 -9.19 -8.19
CA ASP A 3 9.12 -10.43 -8.95
C ASP A 3 10.60 -10.75 -9.19
N PRO A 4 11.10 -11.90 -8.67
CA PRO A 4 12.50 -12.31 -8.83
C PRO A 4 12.93 -12.50 -10.28
N MET A 5 11.98 -12.78 -11.19
CA MET A 5 12.24 -13.01 -12.61
C MET A 5 12.60 -11.72 -13.35
N ASN A 6 12.21 -10.56 -12.82
CA ASN A 6 12.39 -9.28 -13.49
C ASN A 6 13.75 -8.60 -13.20
N GLY A 7 14.59 -9.19 -12.34
CA GLY A 7 15.98 -8.75 -12.14
C GLY A 7 16.19 -7.45 -11.35
N PHE A 8 15.13 -6.86 -10.81
CA PHE A 8 15.15 -5.64 -9.99
C PHE A 8 15.93 -5.82 -8.68
N LEU A 9 16.55 -4.74 -8.19
CA LEU A 9 17.33 -4.76 -6.93
C LEU A 9 16.43 -4.93 -5.71
N GLU A 10 15.20 -4.44 -5.79
CA GLU A 10 14.15 -4.52 -4.79
C GLU A 10 13.83 -5.99 -4.45
N ALA A 11 13.78 -6.86 -5.46
CA ALA A 11 13.55 -8.30 -5.28
C ALA A 11 14.75 -9.01 -4.60
N LYS A 12 15.97 -8.47 -4.72
CA LYS A 12 17.17 -9.03 -4.07
C LYS A 12 17.37 -8.52 -2.64
N THR A 13 17.07 -7.25 -2.43
CA THR A 13 17.28 -6.56 -1.14
C THR A 13 16.05 -6.63 -0.24
N ASN A 14 14.89 -7.07 -0.76
CA ASN A 14 13.60 -7.02 -0.08
C ASN A 14 13.28 -5.63 0.47
N THR A 15 13.72 -4.58 -0.22
CA THR A 15 13.56 -3.19 0.20
C THR A 15 13.08 -2.38 -1.00
N VAL A 16 11.98 -1.66 -0.83
CA VAL A 16 11.46 -0.71 -1.82
C VAL A 16 11.56 0.69 -1.23
N ARG A 17 12.09 1.63 -2.01
CA ARG A 17 12.25 3.03 -1.59
C ARG A 17 11.30 3.91 -2.38
N PHE A 18 10.36 4.54 -1.68
CA PHE A 18 9.45 5.52 -2.27
C PHE A 18 9.97 6.93 -1.97
N ASP A 19 10.39 7.65 -3.01
CA ASP A 19 10.89 9.03 -2.88
C ASP A 19 9.77 10.08 -2.90
N THR A 20 8.59 9.72 -3.41
CA THR A 20 7.46 10.64 -3.64
C THR A 20 6.29 10.44 -2.69
N ILE A 21 6.20 9.28 -2.02
CA ILE A 21 5.11 8.97 -1.08
C ILE A 21 5.52 9.41 0.32
N ASN A 22 4.69 10.22 0.96
CA ASN A 22 4.89 10.67 2.34
C ASN A 22 4.78 9.49 3.32
N ALA A 23 5.59 9.50 4.37
CA ALA A 23 5.55 8.50 5.44
C ALA A 23 4.14 8.30 6.05
N MET A 24 3.38 9.38 6.29
CA MET A 24 2.02 9.29 6.83
C MET A 24 1.07 8.55 5.86
N VAL A 25 1.22 8.78 4.56
CA VAL A 25 0.43 8.12 3.52
C VAL A 25 0.84 6.65 3.41
N LEU A 26 2.14 6.37 3.43
CA LEU A 26 2.68 5.02 3.35
C LEU A 26 2.26 4.14 4.54
N GLU A 27 2.18 4.73 5.74
CA GLU A 27 1.65 4.05 6.94
C GLU A 27 0.21 3.57 6.71
N LYS A 28 -0.64 4.43 6.15
CA LYS A 28 -2.04 4.09 5.82
C LYS A 28 -2.17 3.08 4.69
N VAL A 29 -1.27 3.11 3.71
CA VAL A 29 -1.19 2.05 2.69
C VAL A 29 -0.83 0.69 3.32
N CYS A 30 0.10 0.67 4.27
CA CYS A 30 0.46 -0.58 4.97
C CYS A 30 -0.71 -1.10 5.83
N GLU A 31 -1.42 -0.22 6.52
CA GLU A 31 -2.66 -0.57 7.25
C GLU A 31 -3.70 -1.19 6.32
N TYR A 32 -3.90 -0.59 5.13
CA TYR A 32 -4.81 -1.13 4.11
C TYR A 32 -4.40 -2.52 3.64
N PHE A 33 -3.12 -2.75 3.32
CA PHE A 33 -2.66 -4.09 2.89
C PHE A 33 -2.90 -5.15 3.96
N TYR A 34 -2.59 -4.84 5.22
CA TYR A 34 -2.86 -5.77 6.32
C TYR A 34 -4.36 -6.04 6.49
N TYR A 35 -5.18 -4.99 6.41
CA TYR A 35 -6.63 -5.11 6.50
C TYR A 35 -7.20 -5.92 5.33
N SER A 36 -6.75 -5.68 4.11
CA SER A 36 -7.19 -6.39 2.90
C SER A 36 -6.89 -7.88 3.02
N GLU A 37 -5.65 -8.24 3.36
CA GLU A 37 -5.21 -9.63 3.53
C GLU A 37 -6.02 -10.34 4.63
N LYS A 38 -6.21 -9.66 5.77
CA LYS A 38 -6.94 -10.24 6.91
C LYS A 38 -8.41 -10.50 6.61
N ASN A 39 -9.01 -9.71 5.72
CA ASN A 39 -10.43 -9.75 5.42
C ASN A 39 -10.76 -10.36 4.05
N GLU A 40 -9.78 -10.93 3.35
CA GLU A 40 -9.95 -11.50 1.99
C GLU A 40 -11.14 -12.47 1.88
N SER A 41 -11.39 -13.26 2.93
CA SER A 41 -12.49 -14.25 2.99
C SER A 41 -13.62 -13.86 3.96
N ALA A 42 -13.58 -12.67 4.54
CA ALA A 42 -14.56 -12.23 5.53
C ALA A 42 -15.84 -11.71 4.86
N ARG A 43 -16.97 -11.90 5.53
CA ARG A 43 -18.25 -11.26 5.19
C ARG A 43 -18.55 -10.21 6.26
N ASP A 44 -19.15 -9.09 5.87
CA ASP A 44 -19.48 -7.96 6.75
C ASP A 44 -18.24 -7.29 7.37
N VAL A 45 -17.28 -6.94 6.51
CA VAL A 45 -16.05 -6.27 6.92
C VAL A 45 -16.35 -4.80 7.27
N ALA A 46 -15.90 -4.35 8.43
CA ALA A 46 -16.06 -2.96 8.86
C ALA A 46 -15.15 -2.03 8.06
N ASP A 47 -15.68 -0.89 7.60
CA ASP A 47 -14.93 0.07 6.77
C ASP A 47 -13.65 0.56 7.47
N LEU A 48 -12.58 0.71 6.69
CA LEU A 48 -11.37 1.36 7.16
C LEU A 48 -11.55 2.88 7.09
N ASP A 49 -11.43 3.55 8.22
CA ASP A 49 -11.62 5.00 8.30
C ASP A 49 -10.27 5.72 8.15
N PHE A 50 -10.21 6.72 7.28
CA PHE A 50 -9.01 7.50 6.99
C PHE A 50 -9.23 8.99 7.28
N PRO A 51 -8.21 9.70 7.78
CA PRO A 51 -8.27 11.15 7.88
C PRO A 51 -8.57 11.78 6.53
N THR A 52 -9.55 12.68 6.48
CA THR A 52 -10.02 13.29 5.23
C THR A 52 -8.93 14.13 4.57
N GLU A 53 -8.00 14.64 5.36
CA GLU A 53 -6.84 15.41 4.92
C GLU A 53 -5.88 14.58 4.05
N LEU A 54 -5.89 13.25 4.18
CA LEU A 54 -4.99 12.34 3.46
C LEU A 54 -5.63 11.71 2.22
N CYS A 55 -6.93 11.86 2.00
CA CYS A 55 -7.66 11.15 0.95
C CYS A 55 -7.10 11.37 -0.46
N LEU A 56 -6.70 12.59 -0.81
CA LEU A 56 -6.15 12.89 -2.13
C LEU A 56 -4.78 12.25 -2.35
N GLU A 57 -3.91 12.30 -1.33
CA GLU A 57 -2.58 11.68 -1.42
C GLU A 57 -2.68 10.15 -1.42
N LEU A 58 -3.61 9.58 -0.65
CA LEU A 58 -3.91 8.15 -0.66
C LEU A 58 -4.44 7.70 -2.03
N LEU A 59 -5.31 8.49 -2.66
CA LEU A 59 -5.80 8.20 -4.01
C LEU A 59 -4.65 8.17 -5.03
N MET A 60 -3.75 9.15 -4.99
CA MET A 60 -2.57 9.17 -5.86
C MET A 60 -1.63 7.98 -5.58
N ALA A 61 -1.46 7.61 -4.31
CA ALA A 61 -0.64 6.47 -3.93
C ALA A 61 -1.26 5.14 -4.39
N ALA A 62 -2.59 4.99 -4.31
CA ALA A 62 -3.30 3.81 -4.80
C ALA A 62 -3.11 3.65 -6.32
N ASP A 63 -3.31 4.73 -7.09
CA ASP A 63 -3.06 4.73 -8.54
C ASP A 63 -1.60 4.39 -8.89
N TYR A 64 -0.64 4.95 -8.15
CA TYR A 64 0.78 4.65 -8.33
C TYR A 64 1.15 3.19 -8.03
N LEU A 65 0.50 2.58 -7.03
CA LEU A 65 0.76 1.21 -6.59
C LEU A 65 -0.06 0.16 -7.35
N ASP A 66 -1.00 0.58 -8.19
CA ASP A 66 -1.91 -0.27 -8.99
C ASP A 66 -2.74 -1.22 -8.10
N ILE A 67 -3.40 -0.65 -7.07
CA ILE A 67 -4.21 -1.36 -6.06
C ILE A 67 -5.63 -0.81 -5.91
#